data_AF-A0A0Q5L465-F1
#
_entry.id   AF-A0A0Q5L465-F1
#
_cell.length_a   1.000
_cell.length_b   1.000
_cell.length_c   1.000
_cell.angle_alpha   90.00
_cell.angle_beta   90.00
_cell.angle_gamma   90.00
#
_symmetry.space_group_name_H-M   'P 1'
#
loop_
_entity.id
_entity.type
_entity.pdbx_description
1 polymer ?
#
loop_
_entity_poly.entity_id
_entity_poly.type
_entity_poly.pdbx_seq_one_letter_code
_entity_poly.pdbx_strand_id
1 'polypeptide(L)'
;MNDFRFGPAEFYLVGFEGDRPDPATFRALTDLISSGVVRLLDFVVLTKSEQGDIEILELDTDGGPLSLGDITPIASGIAGEEDVDALAALVPPGQSAAIVVLELSFARELAQKLAAAGGQVLRSERVPAPVVNAMMDILDQEGE
;
A
#
# COMPACT_ATOMS: atom_id res chain seq x y z
N MET A 1 25.05 -14.40 2.92
CA MET A 1 24.23 -13.27 3.42
C MET A 1 22.92 -13.37 2.67
N ASN A 2 21.78 -13.45 3.35
CA ASN A 2 20.49 -13.38 2.65
C ASN A 2 20.34 -11.97 2.11
N ASP A 3 20.62 -11.80 0.82
CA ASP A 3 20.35 -10.54 0.14
C ASP A 3 18.87 -10.53 -0.24
N PHE A 4 18.04 -9.94 0.62
CA PHE A 4 16.63 -9.76 0.34
C PHE A 4 16.46 -8.70 -0.75
N ARG A 5 16.00 -9.11 -1.94
CA ARG A 5 15.71 -8.20 -3.07
C ARG A 5 14.54 -7.25 -2.78
N PHE A 6 13.54 -7.71 -2.03
CA PHE A 6 12.37 -6.93 -1.60
C PHE A 6 12.02 -7.26 -0.16
N GLY A 7 11.43 -6.29 0.54
CA GLY A 7 10.79 -6.48 1.84
C GLY A 7 9.35 -6.99 1.72
N PRO A 8 8.66 -7.18 2.86
CA PRO A 8 7.22 -7.40 2.88
C PRO A 8 6.48 -6.29 2.13
N ALA A 9 5.39 -6.65 1.46
CA ALA A 9 4.50 -5.71 0.79
C ALA A 9 3.22 -5.50 1.60
N GLU A 10 2.63 -4.31 1.50
CA GLU A 10 1.33 -3.97 2.06
C GLU A 10 0.40 -3.44 0.99
N PHE A 11 -0.82 -3.97 0.98
CA PHE A 11 -1.91 -3.49 0.12
C PHE A 11 -2.72 -2.42 0.84
N TYR A 12 -3.01 -1.36 0.11
CA TYR A 12 -3.93 -0.31 0.52
C TYR A 12 -5.02 -0.19 -0.53
N LEU A 13 -6.28 -0.15 -0.08
CA LEU A 13 -7.41 0.25 -0.90
C LEU A 13 -7.84 1.65 -0.46
N VAL A 14 -7.68 2.63 -1.35
CA VAL A 14 -7.96 4.04 -1.08
C VAL A 14 -9.15 4.48 -1.92
N GLY A 15 -10.32 4.61 -1.30
CA GLY A 15 -11.53 5.10 -1.96
C GLY A 15 -11.55 6.62 -2.13
N PHE A 16 -12.13 7.11 -3.22
CA PHE A 16 -12.33 8.52 -3.50
C PHE A 16 -13.56 8.74 -4.41
N GLU A 17 -14.04 9.99 -4.44
CA GLU A 17 -15.16 10.40 -5.31
C GLU A 17 -14.69 10.68 -6.74
N GLY A 18 -15.57 10.42 -7.71
CA GLY A 18 -15.31 10.61 -9.14
C GLY A 18 -14.41 9.51 -9.74
N ASP A 19 -14.15 9.62 -11.05
CA ASP A 19 -13.47 8.55 -11.81
C ASP A 19 -11.94 8.57 -11.66
N ARG A 20 -11.39 9.61 -11.00
CA ARG A 20 -9.94 9.81 -10.88
C ARG A 20 -9.59 10.37 -9.52
N PRO A 21 -8.49 9.91 -8.92
CA PRO A 21 -8.04 10.47 -7.67
C PRO A 21 -7.52 11.89 -7.88
N ASP A 22 -7.85 12.78 -6.95
CA ASP A 22 -7.11 14.05 -6.83
C ASP A 22 -5.63 13.73 -6.56
N PRO A 23 -4.68 14.26 -7.33
CA PRO A 23 -3.25 14.10 -7.06
C PRO A 23 -2.85 14.46 -5.62
N ALA A 24 -3.58 15.37 -4.97
CA ALA A 24 -3.38 15.72 -3.57
C ALA A 24 -3.63 14.53 -2.62
N THR A 25 -4.54 13.62 -2.96
CA THR A 25 -4.83 12.40 -2.17
C THR A 25 -3.58 11.54 -1.98
N PHE A 26 -2.69 11.51 -2.96
CA PHE A 26 -1.46 10.73 -2.93
C PHE A 26 -0.20 11.54 -2.63
N ARG A 27 -0.34 12.82 -2.25
CA ARG A 27 0.82 13.65 -1.87
C ARG A 27 1.55 13.09 -0.66
N ALA A 28 0.81 12.69 0.39
CA ALA A 28 1.40 12.08 1.57
C ALA A 28 2.10 10.75 1.24
N LEU A 29 1.56 9.98 0.29
CA LEU A 29 2.18 8.76 -0.20
C LEU A 29 3.48 9.07 -0.96
N THR A 30 3.45 10.11 -1.80
CA THR A 30 4.61 10.59 -2.58
C THR A 30 5.74 11.03 -1.67
N ASP A 31 5.44 11.79 -0.61
CA ASP A 31 6.41 12.20 0.40
C ASP A 31 7.03 10.99 1.11
N LEU A 32 6.23 9.98 1.44
CA LEU A 32 6.70 8.76 2.09
C LEU A 32 7.60 7.92 1.17
N ILE A 33 7.25 7.77 -0.10
CA ILE A 33 8.09 7.08 -1.10
C ILE A 33 9.41 7.83 -1.28
N SER A 34 9.37 9.17 -1.35
CA SER A 34 10.55 10.02 -1.52
C SER A 34 11.52 9.92 -0.34
N SER A 35 11.01 9.66 0.87
CA SER A 35 11.83 9.42 2.05
C SER A 35 12.62 8.10 2.02
N GLY A 36 12.24 7.16 1.14
CA GLY A 36 12.85 5.83 1.03
C GLY A 36 12.39 4.83 2.10
N VAL A 37 11.48 5.21 3.00
CA VAL A 37 10.91 4.31 4.02
C VAL A 37 10.08 3.20 3.39
N VAL A 38 9.38 3.53 2.31
CA VAL A 38 8.62 2.58 1.48
C VAL A 38 8.98 2.77 0.01
N ARG A 39 8.63 1.79 -0.83
CA ARG A 39 8.73 1.89 -2.29
C ARG A 39 7.41 1.49 -2.93
N LEU A 40 7.00 2.17 -3.99
CA LEU A 40 5.80 1.81 -4.75
C LEU A 40 6.08 0.56 -5.60
N LEU A 41 5.45 -0.55 -5.26
CA LEU A 41 5.56 -1.77 -6.04
C LEU A 41 4.58 -1.77 -7.19
N ASP A 42 3.31 -1.48 -6.92
CA ASP A 42 2.22 -1.54 -7.90
C ASP A 42 1.12 -0.51 -7.56
N PHE A 43 0.40 -0.04 -8.56
CA PHE A 43 -0.69 0.91 -8.40
C PHE A 43 -1.73 0.71 -9.50
N VAL A 44 -2.96 0.45 -9.07
CA VAL A 44 -4.09 0.19 -9.95
C VAL A 44 -5.25 1.08 -9.54
N VAL A 45 -5.90 1.75 -10.48
CA VAL A 45 -7.16 2.46 -10.24
C VAL A 45 -8.31 1.63 -10.75
N LEU A 46 -9.38 1.64 -9.99
CA LEU A 46 -10.62 0.98 -10.36
C LEU A 46 -11.80 1.91 -10.14
N THR A 47 -12.72 1.90 -11.08
CA THR A 47 -13.97 2.65 -11.03
C THR A 47 -15.13 1.66 -11.06
N LYS A 48 -16.07 1.79 -10.13
CA LYS A 48 -17.28 0.97 -10.12
C LYS A 48 -18.48 1.80 -10.56
N SER A 49 -19.13 1.37 -11.65
CA SER A 49 -20.36 1.99 -12.13
C SER A 49 -21.51 1.80 -11.13
N GLU A 50 -22.57 2.62 -11.24
CA GLU A 50 -23.81 2.44 -10.47
C GLU A 50 -24.48 1.06 -10.70
N GLN A 51 -24.17 0.41 -11.82
CA GLN A 51 -24.67 -0.92 -12.17
C GLN A 51 -23.79 -2.05 -11.61
N GLY A 52 -22.64 -1.69 -11.02
CA GLY A 52 -21.69 -2.63 -10.43
C GLY A 52 -20.57 -3.09 -11.39
N ASP A 53 -20.54 -2.57 -12.60
CA ASP A 53 -19.46 -2.87 -13.56
C ASP A 53 -18.15 -2.23 -13.10
N ILE A 54 -17.06 -2.99 -13.18
CA ILE A 54 -15.73 -2.54 -12.76
C ILE A 54 -14.91 -2.23 -14.00
N GLU A 55 -14.34 -1.04 -14.05
CA GLU A 55 -13.31 -0.65 -15.00
C GLU A 55 -11.98 -0.51 -14.27
N ILE A 56 -10.92 -1.10 -14.82
CA ILE A 56 -9.57 -1.08 -14.26
C ILE A 56 -8.67 -0.24 -15.16
N LEU A 57 -7.93 0.67 -14.55
CA LEU A 57 -6.98 1.54 -15.20
C LEU A 57 -5.64 1.50 -14.46
N GLU A 58 -4.60 1.01 -15.14
CA GLU A 58 -3.23 1.02 -14.63
C GLU A 58 -2.62 2.43 -14.76
N LEU A 59 -1.65 2.78 -13.89
CA LEU A 59 -0.89 4.01 -14.07
C LEU A 59 -0.12 3.95 -15.39
N ASP A 60 -0.32 4.97 -16.22
CA ASP A 60 0.39 5.08 -17.48
C ASP A 60 1.75 5.74 -17.25
N THR A 61 2.80 5.18 -17.85
CA THR A 61 4.17 5.69 -17.69
C THR A 61 4.46 6.89 -18.58
N ASP A 62 3.60 7.17 -19.56
CA ASP A 62 3.81 8.19 -20.60
C ASP A 62 3.14 9.55 -20.31
N GLY A 63 2.91 9.88 -19.02
CA GLY A 63 2.31 11.16 -18.64
C GLY A 63 0.82 11.25 -18.96
N GLY A 64 0.14 10.10 -18.92
CA GLY A 64 -1.31 10.03 -19.03
C GLY A 64 -2.02 10.80 -17.91
N PRO A 65 -3.36 10.94 -18.00
CA PRO A 65 -4.16 11.68 -17.02
C PRO A 65 -4.09 11.13 -15.59
N LEU A 66 -3.53 9.93 -15.41
CA LEU A 66 -3.23 9.26 -14.15
C LEU A 66 -1.73 9.22 -13.97
N SER A 67 -1.17 10.31 -13.43
CA SER A 67 0.24 10.44 -13.11
C SER A 67 0.38 10.86 -11.66
N LEU A 68 1.21 10.13 -10.91
CA LEU A 68 1.66 10.49 -9.56
C LEU A 68 2.94 11.34 -9.62
N GLY A 69 3.02 12.26 -10.61
CA GLY A 69 4.25 12.97 -10.94
C GLY A 69 5.31 12.01 -11.49
N ASP A 70 6.52 12.07 -10.93
CA ASP A 70 7.68 11.25 -11.36
C ASP A 70 7.71 9.85 -10.75
N ILE A 71 6.71 9.48 -9.94
CA ILE A 71 6.66 8.16 -9.32
C ILE A 71 6.07 7.15 -10.30
N THR A 72 6.88 6.16 -10.65
CA THR A 72 6.46 4.98 -11.41
C THR A 72 6.54 3.73 -10.53
N PRO A 73 5.55 2.82 -10.63
CA PRO A 73 5.63 1.52 -9.96
C PRO A 73 6.87 0.74 -10.42
N ILE A 74 7.50 0.04 -9.49
CA ILE A 74 8.70 -0.78 -9.78
C ILE A 74 8.35 -2.05 -10.56
N ALA A 75 7.12 -2.53 -10.41
CA ALA A 75 6.57 -3.67 -11.13
C ALA A 75 5.10 -3.38 -11.50
N SER A 76 4.60 -4.03 -12.53
CA SER A 76 3.17 -4.13 -12.79
C SER A 76 2.70 -5.56 -12.47
N GLY A 77 1.46 -5.69 -12.00
CA GLY A 77 0.81 -6.99 -11.76
C GLY A 77 1.25 -7.71 -10.48
N ILE A 78 1.69 -6.98 -9.46
CA ILE A 78 1.84 -7.52 -8.10
C ILE A 78 0.46 -7.67 -7.46
N ALA A 79 -0.45 -6.74 -7.72
CA ALA A 79 -1.87 -6.95 -7.50
C ALA A 79 -2.38 -7.88 -8.61
N GLY A 80 -2.53 -9.16 -8.31
CA GLY A 80 -3.08 -10.13 -9.26
C GLY A 80 -4.58 -9.89 -9.50
N GLU A 81 -5.12 -10.49 -10.56
CA GLU A 81 -6.54 -10.37 -10.91
C GLU A 81 -7.47 -10.74 -9.74
N GLU A 82 -7.16 -11.82 -9.00
CA GLU A 82 -7.92 -12.25 -7.82
C GLU A 82 -7.89 -11.22 -6.68
N ASP A 83 -6.74 -10.59 -6.43
CA ASP A 83 -6.62 -9.54 -5.41
C ASP A 83 -7.40 -8.29 -5.82
N VAL A 84 -7.32 -7.92 -7.10
CA VAL A 84 -8.05 -6.78 -7.65
C VAL A 84 -9.55 -7.01 -7.55
N ASP A 85 -10.04 -8.19 -7.93
CA ASP A 85 -11.46 -8.55 -7.82
C ASP A 85 -11.96 -8.51 -6.37
N ALA A 86 -11.18 -9.09 -5.45
CA ALA A 86 -11.52 -9.12 -4.02
C ALA A 86 -11.58 -7.71 -3.42
N LEU A 87 -10.64 -6.83 -3.79
CA LEU A 87 -10.62 -5.45 -3.32
C LEU A 87 -11.69 -4.59 -4.02
N ALA A 88 -11.93 -4.79 -5.30
CA ALA A 88 -12.96 -4.10 -6.06
C ALA A 88 -14.38 -4.41 -5.51
N ALA A 89 -14.60 -5.61 -4.96
CA ALA A 89 -15.85 -5.95 -4.27
C ALA A 89 -16.15 -5.04 -3.07
N LEU A 90 -15.13 -4.46 -2.43
CA LEU A 90 -15.29 -3.54 -1.29
C LEU A 90 -15.66 -2.11 -1.71
N VAL A 91 -15.49 -1.76 -2.98
CA VAL A 91 -15.79 -0.41 -3.48
C VAL A 91 -17.29 -0.24 -3.69
N PRO A 92 -17.92 0.80 -3.14
CA PRO A 92 -19.34 1.06 -3.36
C PRO A 92 -19.65 1.37 -4.84
N PRO A 93 -20.86 1.06 -5.33
CA PRO A 93 -21.30 1.52 -6.65
C PRO A 93 -21.23 3.05 -6.78
N GLY A 94 -20.85 3.54 -7.96
CA GLY A 94 -20.67 4.97 -8.25
C GLY A 94 -19.39 5.58 -7.67
N GLN A 95 -18.49 4.76 -7.09
CA GLN A 95 -17.22 5.21 -6.52
C GLN A 95 -16.01 4.58 -7.19
N SER A 96 -14.85 5.17 -6.91
CA SER A 96 -13.57 4.69 -7.38
C SER A 96 -12.62 4.43 -6.23
N ALA A 97 -11.60 3.63 -6.48
CA ALA A 97 -10.53 3.40 -5.55
C ALA A 97 -9.19 3.20 -6.25
N ALA A 98 -8.11 3.38 -5.51
CA ALA A 98 -6.79 2.94 -5.91
C ALA A 98 -6.34 1.79 -5.02
N ILE A 99 -5.83 0.74 -5.64
CA ILE A 99 -5.04 -0.30 -5.00
C ILE A 99 -3.60 0.15 -5.06
N VAL A 100 -2.97 0.32 -3.90
CA VAL A 100 -1.57 0.71 -3.77
C VAL A 100 -0.82 -0.41 -3.07
N VAL A 101 0.23 -0.92 -3.72
CA VAL A 101 1.10 -1.94 -3.14
C VAL A 101 2.43 -1.30 -2.78
N LEU A 102 2.76 -1.29 -1.48
CA LEU A 102 3.98 -0.68 -0.95
C LEU A 102 4.93 -1.73 -0.40
N GLU A 103 6.19 -1.68 -0.82
CA GLU A 103 7.28 -2.39 -0.13
C GLU A 103 7.63 -1.66 1.16
N LEU A 104 7.63 -2.38 2.28
CA LEU A 104 8.19 -1.93 3.55
C LEU A 104 9.72 -2.03 3.51
N SER A 105 10.37 -1.02 2.94
CA SER A 105 11.83 -1.01 2.73
C SER A 105 12.61 -1.08 4.05
N PHE A 106 12.09 -0.43 5.10
CA PHE A 106 12.68 -0.53 6.45
C PHE A 106 12.68 -1.97 6.98
N ALA A 107 11.65 -2.77 6.67
CA ALA A 107 11.54 -4.15 7.14
C ALA A 107 12.53 -5.07 6.41
N ARG A 108 12.78 -4.80 5.12
CA ARG A 108 13.88 -5.44 4.36
C ARG A 108 15.22 -5.19 5.02
N GLU A 109 15.53 -3.92 5.30
CA GLU A 109 16.80 -3.52 5.92
C GLU A 109 16.97 -4.12 7.32
N LEU A 110 15.91 -4.11 8.13
CA LEU A 110 15.91 -4.74 9.45
C LEU A 110 16.19 -6.24 9.36
N ALA A 111 15.49 -6.96 8.47
CA ALA A 111 15.71 -8.39 8.27
C ALA A 111 17.14 -8.70 7.81
N GLN A 112 17.71 -7.89 6.90
CA GLN A 112 19.10 -8.01 6.46
C GLN A 112 20.09 -7.85 7.64
N LYS A 113 19.90 -6.83 8.47
CA LYS A 113 20.78 -6.55 9.63
C LYS A 113 20.69 -7.64 10.70
N LEU A 114 19.48 -8.11 11.00
CA LEU A 114 19.28 -9.22 11.94
C LEU A 114 19.95 -10.50 11.42
N ALA A 115 19.77 -10.82 10.13
CA ALA A 115 20.41 -11.97 9.49
C ALA A 115 21.94 -11.89 9.53
N ALA A 116 22.51 -10.70 9.32
CA ALA A 116 23.95 -10.48 9.43
C ALA A 116 24.49 -10.75 10.85
N ALA A 117 23.67 -10.53 11.87
CA ALA A 117 23.99 -10.83 13.27
C ALA A 117 23.67 -12.28 13.69
N GLY A 118 23.21 -13.13 12.76
CA GLY A 118 22.81 -14.52 13.04
C GLY A 118 21.38 -14.70 13.56
N GLY A 119 20.58 -13.62 13.61
CA GLY A 119 19.16 -13.66 13.92
C GLY A 119 18.30 -13.97 12.70
N GLN A 120 17.04 -14.34 12.93
CA GLN A 120 16.06 -14.57 11.87
C GLN A 120 14.70 -14.02 12.28
N VAL A 121 14.04 -13.30 11.36
CA VAL A 121 12.63 -12.92 11.53
C VAL A 121 11.78 -14.16 11.28
N LEU A 122 11.15 -14.68 12.33
CA LEU A 122 10.31 -15.88 12.24
C LEU A 122 8.86 -15.57 11.83
N ARG A 123 8.35 -14.40 12.23
CA ARG A 123 6.98 -13.93 11.93
C ARG A 123 6.94 -12.41 11.95
N SER A 124 6.09 -11.84 11.11
CA SER A 124 5.68 -10.43 11.12
C SER A 124 4.17 -10.36 10.99
N GLU A 125 3.53 -9.44 11.70
CA GLU A 125 2.08 -9.29 11.70
C GLU A 125 1.70 -7.82 11.90
N ARG A 126 0.64 -7.39 11.22
CA ARG A 126 0.08 -6.05 11.37
C ARG A 126 -0.98 -6.07 12.47
N VAL A 127 -0.72 -5.34 13.54
CA VAL A 127 -1.72 -5.10 14.60
C VAL A 127 -2.49 -3.81 14.28
N PRO A 128 -3.83 -3.83 14.27
CA PRO A 128 -4.61 -2.62 13.99
C PRO A 128 -4.33 -1.50 15.00
N ALA A 129 -4.21 -0.26 14.51
CA ALA A 129 -3.92 0.90 15.36
C ALA A 129 -4.90 1.07 16.54
N PRO A 130 -6.22 0.84 16.40
CA PRO A 130 -7.13 0.91 17.55
C PRO A 130 -6.80 -0.10 18.66
N VAL A 131 -6.31 -1.29 18.28
CA VAL A 131 -5.89 -2.32 19.25
C VAL A 131 -4.61 -1.88 19.95
N VAL A 132 -3.62 -1.35 19.21
CA VAL A 132 -2.38 -0.82 19.79
C VAL A 132 -2.68 0.31 20.78
N ASN A 133 -3.51 1.27 20.38
CA ASN A 133 -3.86 2.42 21.21
C ASN A 133 -4.59 1.99 22.48
N ALA A 134 -5.60 1.12 22.37
CA ALA A 134 -6.33 0.62 23.53
C ALA A 134 -5.42 -0.12 24.54
N MET A 135 -4.40 -0.85 24.05
CA MET A 135 -3.43 -1.51 24.91
C MET A 135 -2.51 -0.51 25.62
N MET A 136 -2.08 0.55 24.93
CA MET A 136 -1.25 1.60 25.54
C MET A 136 -2.02 2.37 26.62
N ASP A 137 -3.29 2.71 26.36
CA ASP A 137 -4.13 3.41 27.32
C ASP A 137 -4.31 2.62 28.64
N ILE A 138 -4.35 1.29 28.57
CA ILE A 138 -4.42 0.42 29.76
C ILE A 138 -3.10 0.44 30.54
N LEU A 139 -1.96 0.31 29.85
CA LEU A 139 -0.65 0.32 30.51
C LEU A 139 -0.35 1.64 31.21
N ASP A 140 -0.76 2.76 30.63
CA ASP A 140 -0.61 4.08 31.23
C ASP A 140 -1.47 4.22 32.51
N GLN A 141 -2.66 3.60 32.54
CA GLN A 141 -3.54 3.58 33.73
C GLN A 141 -3.05 2.64 34.84
N GLU A 142 -2.35 1.56 34.51
CA GLU A 142 -1.77 0.62 35.51
C GLU A 142 -0.44 1.13 36.10
N GLY A 143 0.21 2.08 35.42
CA GLY A 143 1.45 2.73 35.86
C GLY A 143 1.25 3.94 36.77
N GLU A 144 0.01 4.40 36.96
CA GLU A 144 -0.41 5.45 37.91
C GLU A 144 -0.95 4.87 39.22
#